data_AF-A0A8J2I3P9-F1
#
_entry.id   AF-A0A8J2I3P9-F1
#
_cell.length_a   1.000
_cell.length_b   1.000
_cell.length_c   1.000
_cell.angle_alpha   90.00
_cell.angle_beta   90.00
_cell.angle_gamma   90.00
#
_symmetry.space_group_name_H-M   'P 1'
#
loop_
_entity.id
_entity.type
_entity.pdbx_description
1 polymer ?
#
loop_
_entity_poly.entity_id
_entity_poly.type
_entity_poly.pdbx_seq_one_letter_code
_entity_poly.pdbx_strand_id
1 'polypeptide(L)'
;MSTHKALVLEAHSAPLVVRTLPDPPVTMGSALVKILYADLFPYSRDIFKGKPPYPSKTPYTPGTAAIARILEVGPDATCLKAGDVVWVDSTITARDDPETQVLLALIEGSTPGAKKLS
;
A
#
# COMPACT_ATOMS: atom_id res chain seq x y z
N MET A 1 -4.87 -18.27 11.13
CA MET A 1 -4.39 -17.18 10.25
C MET A 1 -4.97 -15.89 10.78
N SER A 2 -4.14 -14.85 10.94
CA SER A 2 -4.62 -13.54 11.38
C SER A 2 -5.25 -12.78 10.22
N THR A 3 -6.13 -11.84 10.54
CA THR A 3 -6.91 -11.06 9.56
C THR A 3 -7.06 -9.62 10.00
N HIS A 4 -7.20 -8.70 9.04
CA HIS A 4 -7.49 -7.29 9.29
C HIS A 4 -8.71 -6.82 8.49
N LYS A 5 -9.30 -5.69 8.92
CA LYS A 5 -10.32 -4.99 8.15
C LYS A 5 -9.67 -3.98 7.23
N ALA A 6 -10.07 -3.96 5.97
CA ALA A 6 -9.64 -2.99 4.98
C ALA A 6 -10.85 -2.42 4.23
N LEU A 7 -10.74 -1.17 3.78
CA LEU A 7 -11.69 -0.57 2.88
C LEU A 7 -11.22 -0.83 1.44
N VAL A 8 -12.02 -1.51 0.63
CA VAL A 8 -11.61 -1.96 -0.71
C VAL A 8 -12.47 -1.27 -1.77
N LEU A 9 -11.81 -0.71 -2.79
CA LEU A 9 -12.46 -0.30 -4.04
C LEU A 9 -12.39 -1.46 -5.02
N GLU A 10 -13.52 -2.12 -5.27
CA GLU A 10 -13.57 -3.31 -6.13
C GLU A 10 -13.52 -2.97 -7.62
N ALA A 11 -14.16 -1.88 -7.99
CA ALA A 11 -14.18 -1.31 -9.33
C ALA A 11 -14.38 0.21 -9.22
N HIS A 12 -13.96 0.96 -10.23
CA HIS A 12 -14.23 2.39 -10.27
C HIS A 12 -15.74 2.66 -10.28
N SER A 13 -16.14 3.76 -9.64
CA SER A 13 -17.53 4.16 -9.39
C SER A 13 -18.38 3.22 -8.53
N ALA A 14 -17.83 2.07 -8.10
CA ALA A 14 -18.45 1.24 -7.08
C ALA A 14 -18.29 1.88 -5.70
N PRO A 15 -19.21 1.63 -4.75
CA PRO A 15 -19.00 2.04 -3.36
C PRO A 15 -17.79 1.32 -2.77
N LEU A 16 -17.10 1.99 -1.86
CA LEU A 16 -16.04 1.37 -1.05
C LEU A 16 -16.66 0.38 -0.06
N VAL A 17 -16.10 -0.83 0.02
CA VAL A 17 -16.64 -1.91 0.85
C VAL A 17 -15.64 -2.29 1.93
N VAL A 18 -16.10 -2.41 3.18
CA VAL A 18 -15.26 -2.94 4.26
C VAL A 18 -15.20 -4.46 4.12
N ARG A 19 -13.99 -5.00 3.97
CA ARG A 19 -13.73 -6.45 3.88
C ARG A 19 -12.79 -6.88 4.99
N THR A 20 -12.90 -8.15 5.40
CA THR A 20 -11.90 -8.83 6.22
C THR A 20 -10.94 -9.56 5.28
N LEU A 21 -9.66 -9.23 5.34
CA LEU A 21 -8.61 -9.80 4.50
C LEU A 21 -7.61 -10.58 5.36
N PRO A 22 -6.95 -11.62 4.82
CA PRO A 22 -5.85 -12.27 5.50
C PRO A 22 -4.68 -11.30 5.65
N ASP A 23 -3.97 -11.39 6.78
CA ASP A 23 -2.73 -10.62 6.95
C ASP A 23 -1.65 -11.14 5.98
N PRO A 24 -0.89 -10.24 5.34
CA PRO A 24 0.16 -10.66 4.42
C PRO A 24 1.29 -11.37 5.19
N PRO A 25 1.94 -12.37 4.58
CA PRO A 25 3.07 -13.04 5.20
C PRO A 25 4.27 -12.10 5.28
N VAL A 26 5.03 -12.20 6.37
CA VAL A 26 6.31 -11.51 6.50
C VAL A 26 7.39 -12.32 5.80
N THR A 27 8.07 -11.69 4.85
CA THR A 27 9.17 -12.25 4.07
C THR A 27 10.44 -11.40 4.20
N MET A 28 11.55 -11.84 3.60
CA MET A 28 12.81 -11.09 3.64
C MET A 28 12.67 -9.67 3.09
N GLY A 29 13.14 -8.70 3.86
CA GLY A 29 13.11 -7.27 3.53
C GLY A 29 11.70 -6.68 3.53
N SER A 30 10.80 -7.25 4.34
CA SER A 30 9.45 -6.73 4.58
C SER A 30 9.18 -6.57 6.07
N ALA A 31 8.17 -5.78 6.42
CA ALA A 31 7.65 -5.65 7.77
C ALA A 31 6.12 -5.63 7.73
N LEU A 32 5.48 -6.37 8.63
CA LEU A 32 4.04 -6.28 8.86
C LEU A 32 3.78 -5.14 9.84
N VAL A 33 2.93 -4.21 9.45
CA VAL A 33 2.62 -3.02 10.24
C VAL A 33 1.11 -2.89 10.49
N LYS A 34 0.75 -2.42 11.68
CA LYS A 34 -0.60 -2.00 12.04
C LYS A 34 -0.75 -0.52 11.75
N ILE A 35 -1.62 -0.18 10.81
CA ILE A 35 -1.94 1.20 10.47
C ILE A 35 -2.59 1.90 11.67
N LEU A 36 -2.06 3.06 12.06
CA LEU A 36 -2.63 3.94 13.08
C LEU A 36 -3.41 5.09 12.44
N TYR A 37 -2.82 5.68 11.40
CA TYR A 37 -3.43 6.73 10.58
C TYR A 37 -3.06 6.49 9.12
N ALA A 38 -4.06 6.52 8.24
CA ALA A 38 -3.88 6.48 6.79
C ALA A 38 -4.28 7.84 6.21
N ASP A 39 -3.56 8.29 5.21
CA ASP A 39 -3.89 9.50 4.47
C ASP A 39 -4.93 9.25 3.37
N LEU A 40 -5.53 10.33 2.88
CA LEU A 40 -6.27 10.36 1.63
C LEU A 40 -5.93 11.67 0.92
N PHE A 41 -5.72 11.60 -0.38
CA PHE A 41 -5.53 12.79 -1.18
C PHE A 41 -6.83 13.60 -1.28
N PRO A 42 -6.75 14.95 -1.38
CA PRO A 42 -7.94 15.79 -1.56
C PRO A 42 -8.81 15.39 -2.75
N TYR A 43 -8.20 14.82 -3.80
CA TYR A 43 -8.86 14.37 -5.03
C TYR A 43 -9.17 12.86 -5.06
N SER A 44 -9.07 12.14 -3.93
CA SER A 44 -9.42 10.71 -3.85
C SER A 44 -10.83 10.40 -4.35
N ARG A 45 -11.78 11.33 -4.19
CA ARG A 45 -13.14 11.19 -4.72
C ARG A 45 -13.17 11.00 -6.24
N ASP A 46 -12.34 11.72 -6.98
CA ASP A 46 -12.32 11.64 -8.44
C ASP A 46 -11.64 10.37 -8.92
N ILE A 47 -10.61 9.92 -8.20
CA ILE A 47 -9.97 8.61 -8.41
C ILE A 47 -11.00 7.49 -8.21
N PHE A 48 -11.77 7.51 -7.12
CA PHE A 48 -12.78 6.49 -6.84
C PHE A 48 -13.87 6.46 -7.92
N LYS A 49 -14.18 7.60 -8.54
CA LYS A 49 -15.11 7.72 -9.67
C LYS A 49 -14.52 7.31 -11.03
N GLY A 50 -13.29 6.79 -11.07
CA GLY A 50 -12.64 6.36 -12.31
C GLY A 50 -12.18 7.50 -13.21
N LYS A 51 -11.90 8.67 -12.62
CA LYS A 51 -11.28 9.80 -13.33
C LYS A 51 -9.85 10.11 -12.86
N PRO A 52 -8.98 9.11 -12.58
CA PRO A 52 -7.61 9.42 -12.22
C PRO A 52 -6.86 9.99 -13.45
N PRO A 53 -5.90 10.91 -13.25
CA PRO A 53 -5.05 11.40 -14.32
C PRO A 53 -3.95 10.40 -14.75
N TYR A 54 -4.00 9.15 -14.28
CA TYR A 54 -3.00 8.11 -14.51
C TYR A 54 -3.64 6.71 -14.55
N PRO A 55 -2.95 5.70 -15.12
CA PRO A 55 -3.35 4.30 -15.01
C PRO A 55 -3.48 3.89 -13.54
N SER A 56 -4.62 3.31 -13.19
CA SER A 56 -4.91 2.77 -11.85
C SER A 56 -5.60 1.43 -11.99
N LYS A 57 -5.33 0.52 -11.07
CA LYS A 57 -5.83 -0.85 -11.09
C LYS A 57 -6.79 -1.08 -9.93
N THR A 58 -7.84 -1.85 -10.18
CA THR A 58 -8.77 -2.36 -9.15
C THR A 58 -8.68 -3.90 -9.10
N PRO A 59 -8.96 -4.54 -7.95
CA PRO A 59 -9.29 -3.93 -6.66
C PRO A 59 -8.07 -3.36 -5.93
N TYR A 60 -8.28 -2.33 -5.10
CA TYR A 60 -7.22 -1.83 -4.20
C TYR A 60 -7.79 -1.25 -2.90
N THR A 61 -6.92 -1.12 -1.89
CA THR A 61 -7.24 -0.46 -0.60
C THR A 61 -6.75 0.99 -0.63
N PRO A 62 -7.62 2.00 -0.52
CA PRO A 62 -7.18 3.40 -0.51
C PRO A 62 -6.31 3.74 0.70
N GLY A 63 -5.44 4.73 0.51
CA GLY A 63 -4.43 5.17 1.48
C GLY A 63 -3.04 4.96 0.88
N THR A 64 -2.32 6.06 0.69
CA THR A 64 -1.04 6.04 -0.03
C THR A 64 0.16 6.13 0.90
N ALA A 65 -0.02 6.66 2.10
CA ALA A 65 0.97 6.68 3.15
C ALA A 65 0.30 6.48 4.51
N ALA A 66 1.11 6.16 5.53
CA ALA A 66 0.59 5.92 6.85
C ALA A 66 1.58 6.18 7.98
N ILE A 67 1.05 6.51 9.15
CA ILE A 67 1.73 6.28 10.42
C ILE A 67 1.30 4.91 10.91
N ALA A 68 2.26 4.04 11.19
CA ALA A 68 1.99 2.65 11.54
C ALA A 68 2.88 2.17 12.69
N ARG A 69 2.45 1.09 13.35
CA ARG A 69 3.24 0.38 14.37
C ARG A 69 3.69 -0.97 13.82
N ILE A 70 4.97 -1.28 13.91
CA ILE A 70 5.49 -2.57 13.47
C ILE A 70 4.93 -3.69 14.37
N LEU A 71 4.36 -4.72 13.74
CA LEU A 71 3.93 -5.94 14.41
C LEU A 71 5.02 -7.02 14.33
N GLU A 72 5.61 -7.19 13.14
CA GLU A 72 6.61 -8.21 12.85
C GLU A 72 7.54 -7.71 11.72
N VAL A 73 8.79 -8.16 11.73
CA VAL A 73 9.80 -7.81 10.72
C VAL A 73 10.41 -9.08 10.12
N GLY A 74 10.87 -8.99 8.88
CA GLY A 74 11.63 -10.06 8.24
C GLY A 74 12.90 -10.44 9.01
N PRO A 75 13.42 -11.66 8.85
CA PRO A 75 14.59 -12.15 9.59
C PRO A 75 15.89 -11.39 9.28
N ASP A 76 15.90 -10.62 8.19
CA ASP A 76 17.00 -9.78 7.71
C ASP A 76 16.87 -8.32 8.13
N ALA A 77 15.88 -7.96 8.96
CA ALA A 77 15.74 -6.62 9.52
C ALA A 77 16.93 -6.29 10.44
N THR A 78 17.62 -5.19 10.15
CA THR A 78 18.85 -4.80 10.87
C THR A 78 18.64 -3.74 11.94
N CYS A 79 17.59 -2.91 11.82
CA CYS A 79 17.33 -1.80 12.72
C CYS A 79 15.88 -1.72 13.23
N LEU A 80 14.92 -2.16 12.42
CA LEU A 80 13.49 -2.14 12.76
C LEU A 80 13.13 -3.32 13.65
N LYS A 81 12.23 -3.10 14.61
CA LYS A 81 11.70 -4.15 15.50
C LYS A 81 10.21 -3.97 15.78
N ALA A 82 9.58 -5.05 16.22
CA ALA A 82 8.20 -5.01 16.68
C ALA A 82 8.00 -3.93 17.76
N GLY A 83 6.92 -3.16 17.64
CA GLY A 83 6.58 -2.07 18.54
C GLY A 83 7.02 -0.68 18.07
N ASP A 84 7.99 -0.56 17.16
CA ASP A 84 8.42 0.73 16.62
C ASP A 84 7.26 1.45 15.90
N VAL A 85 7.22 2.78 16.01
CA VAL A 85 6.30 3.63 15.24
C VAL A 85 7.05 4.18 14.04
N VAL A 86 6.50 3.97 12.85
CA VAL A 86 7.15 4.27 11.57
C VAL A 86 6.23 5.06 10.64
N TRP A 87 6.85 5.81 9.73
CA TRP A 87 6.23 6.34 8.54
C TRP A 87 6.31 5.31 7.41
N VAL A 88 5.18 4.99 6.79
CA VAL A 88 5.09 4.19 5.58
C VAL A 88 5.08 5.17 4.41
N ASP A 89 6.18 5.22 3.66
CA ASP A 89 6.31 6.10 2.50
C ASP A 89 5.40 5.66 1.37
N SER A 90 4.84 6.63 0.64
CA SER A 90 4.00 6.35 -0.52
C SER A 90 4.76 5.86 -1.73
N THR A 91 6.05 6.18 -1.81
CA THR A 91 6.91 5.82 -2.92
C THR A 91 7.49 4.44 -2.69
N ILE A 92 7.14 3.51 -3.56
CA ILE A 92 7.76 2.20 -3.62
C ILE A 92 8.85 2.28 -4.67
N THR A 93 10.10 2.08 -4.26
CA THR A 93 11.27 2.04 -5.13
C THR A 93 11.75 0.60 -5.28
N ALA A 94 12.08 0.19 -6.50
CA ALA A 94 12.64 -1.13 -6.74
C ALA A 94 14.00 -1.29 -6.04
N ARG A 95 14.25 -2.47 -5.46
CA ARG A 95 15.47 -2.74 -4.70
C ARG A 95 16.72 -2.79 -5.60
N ASP A 96 16.53 -3.19 -6.85
CA ASP A 96 17.56 -3.42 -7.86
C ASP A 96 17.70 -2.27 -8.86
N ASP A 97 16.77 -1.32 -8.87
CA ASP A 97 16.79 -0.15 -9.76
C ASP A 97 16.15 1.09 -9.09
N PRO A 98 16.95 2.07 -8.63
CA PRO A 98 16.44 3.24 -7.92
C PRO A 98 15.58 4.17 -8.80
N GLU A 99 15.70 4.08 -10.13
CA GLU A 99 14.91 4.86 -11.10
C GLU A 99 13.52 4.25 -11.36
N THR A 100 13.29 3.00 -10.91
CA THR A 100 11.99 2.34 -11.03
C THR A 100 11.17 2.55 -9.77
N GLN A 101 10.10 3.35 -9.87
CA GLN A 101 9.27 3.76 -8.74
C GLN A 101 7.77 3.73 -9.08
N VAL A 102 6.94 3.58 -8.04
CA VAL A 102 5.48 3.70 -8.11
C VAL A 102 4.93 4.34 -6.84
N LEU A 103 3.72 4.92 -6.91
CA LEU A 103 2.99 5.36 -5.72
C LEU A 103 1.99 4.29 -5.28
N LEU A 104 2.14 3.83 -4.02
CA LEU A 104 1.30 2.83 -3.37
C LEU A 104 -0.19 3.13 -3.59
N ALA A 105 -0.95 2.11 -3.97
CA ALA A 105 -2.40 2.14 -4.12
C ALA A 105 -2.96 3.19 -5.11
N LEU A 106 -2.10 3.87 -5.88
CA LEU A 106 -2.52 5.00 -6.72
C LEU A 106 -2.18 4.80 -8.20
N ILE A 107 -0.92 4.51 -8.48
CA ILE A 107 -0.38 4.46 -9.84
C ILE A 107 -0.05 3.01 -10.17
N GLU A 108 -0.50 2.50 -11.32
CA GLU A 108 -0.15 1.13 -11.77
C GLU A 108 1.30 1.03 -12.29
N GLY A 109 1.92 2.16 -12.60
CA GLY A 109 3.26 2.22 -13.19
C GLY A 109 3.23 2.35 -14.72
N SER A 110 4.10 3.22 -15.25
CA SER A 110 4.17 3.53 -16.69
C SER A 110 5.19 2.67 -17.45
N THR A 111 6.11 2.01 -16.75
CA THR A 111 7.15 1.15 -17.33
C THR A 111 6.91 -0.33 -16.95
N PRO A 112 7.47 -1.31 -17.70
CA PRO A 112 7.39 -2.72 -17.31
C PRO A 112 7.97 -3.02 -15.93
N GLY A 113 9.00 -2.29 -15.50
CA GLY A 113 9.57 -2.39 -14.15
C GLY A 113 8.61 -1.88 -13.08
N ALA A 114 8.08 -0.68 -13.26
CA ALA A 114 7.16 -0.06 -12.29
C ALA A 114 5.88 -0.89 -12.09
N LYS A 115 5.36 -1.52 -13.16
CA LYS A 115 4.21 -2.44 -13.10
C LYS A 115 4.46 -3.70 -12.27
N LYS A 116 5.71 -4.06 -11.99
CA LYS A 116 6.02 -5.17 -11.06
C LYS A 116 5.92 -4.75 -9.59
N LEU A 117 5.91 -3.45 -9.32
CA LEU A 117 5.80 -2.88 -7.98
C LEU A 117 4.33 -2.62 -7.56
N SER A 118 3.40 -2.63 -8.53
CA SER A 118 1.97 -2.33 -8.34
C SER A 118 1.09 -3.53 -8.02
#